data_AF-A0AA96KIX4-F1
#
_entry.id   AF-A0AA96KIX4-F1
#
_cell.length_a   1.000
_cell.length_b   1.000
_cell.length_c   1.000
_cell.angle_alpha   90.00
_cell.angle_beta   90.00
_cell.angle_gamma   90.00
#
_symmetry.space_group_name_H-M   'P 1'
#
loop_
_entity.id
_entity.type
_entity.pdbx_description
1 polymer ?
#
loop_
_entity_poly.entity_id
_entity_poly.type
_entity_poly.pdbx_seq_one_letter_code
_entity_poly.pdbx_strand_id
1 'polypeptide(L)'
;MSLLVKSAAVATIVAAVFTVATYFDNDNDVLIGIFPSPAIESDDWQPPVNPHYPESDIAIEEKVDPNKREMSPTEVIRAKHQAALRIPSTVSRSSALKQLSEKTADLGYFKESYEIGLDIPSTVSQSSALKYLSVKVANSGDIEFAIEIANKIPSSVSKSNALKEISGI
;
A
#
# COMPACT_ATOMS: atom_id res chain seq x y z
N MET A 1 -1.89 30.65 24.64
CA MET A 1 -1.74 30.18 23.24
C MET A 1 -2.52 28.88 23.08
N SER A 2 -3.58 28.92 22.28
CA SER A 2 -4.74 28.02 22.34
C SER A 2 -4.48 26.62 21.78
N LEU A 3 -5.14 25.63 22.39
CA LEU A 3 -5.25 24.24 21.92
C LEU A 3 -5.84 24.12 20.51
N LEU A 4 -6.46 25.19 19.98
CA LEU A 4 -7.01 25.27 18.63
C LEU A 4 -5.95 25.24 17.52
N VAL A 5 -4.72 25.68 17.79
CA VAL A 5 -3.66 25.75 16.76
C VAL A 5 -2.99 24.39 16.54
N LYS A 6 -3.06 23.48 17.52
CA LYS A 6 -2.40 22.16 17.45
C LYS A 6 -3.23 21.11 16.71
N SER A 7 -4.56 21.21 16.72
CA SER A 7 -5.45 20.29 15.99
C SER A 7 -5.47 20.55 14.49
N ALA A 8 -5.30 21.81 14.07
CA ALA A 8 -5.26 22.18 12.65
C ALA A 8 -4.08 21.51 11.92
N ALA A 9 -2.89 21.48 12.52
CA ALA A 9 -1.70 20.90 11.89
C ALA A 9 -1.82 19.39 11.64
N VAL A 10 -2.49 18.65 12.53
CA VAL A 10 -2.69 17.20 12.38
C VAL A 10 -3.71 16.89 11.28
N ALA A 11 -4.78 17.69 11.16
CA ALA A 11 -5.77 17.53 10.09
C ALA A 11 -5.16 17.76 8.69
N THR A 12 -4.26 18.75 8.55
CA THR A 12 -3.61 19.03 7.26
C THR A 12 -2.69 17.89 6.82
N ILE A 13 -1.97 17.26 7.75
CA ILE A 13 -1.05 16.15 7.44
C ILE A 13 -1.85 14.90 7.04
N VAL A 14 -2.96 14.61 7.71
CA VAL A 14 -3.83 13.46 7.37
C VAL A 14 -4.52 13.67 6.01
N ALA A 15 -4.98 14.89 5.71
CA ALA A 15 -5.56 15.22 4.42
C ALA A 15 -4.53 15.09 3.27
N ALA A 16 -3.29 15.55 3.46
CA ALA A 16 -2.25 15.45 2.44
C ALA A 16 -1.88 13.98 2.12
N VAL A 17 -1.81 13.13 3.13
CA VAL A 17 -1.50 11.69 2.94
C VAL A 17 -2.67 10.96 2.26
N PHE A 18 -3.92 11.33 2.57
CA PHE A 18 -5.11 10.76 1.92
C PHE A 18 -5.21 11.17 0.44
N THR A 19 -4.94 12.44 0.12
CA THR A 19 -4.96 12.95 -1.27
C THR A 19 -3.90 12.29 -2.15
N VAL A 20 -2.70 12.03 -1.61
CA VAL A 20 -1.66 11.31 -2.35
C VAL A 20 -2.06 9.85 -2.58
N ALA A 21 -2.71 9.20 -1.60
CA ALA A 21 -3.11 7.81 -1.73
C ALA A 21 -4.21 7.58 -2.77
N THR A 22 -5.19 8.49 -2.88
CA THR A 22 -6.25 8.38 -3.90
C THR A 22 -5.78 8.76 -5.31
N TYR A 23 -4.65 9.45 -5.43
CA TYR A 23 -4.12 9.89 -6.71
C TYR A 23 -3.37 8.78 -7.48
N PHE A 24 -2.89 7.74 -6.80
CA PHE A 24 -2.12 6.65 -7.41
C PHE A 24 -2.89 5.34 -7.60
N ASP A 25 -4.19 5.31 -7.27
CA ASP A 25 -5.03 4.11 -7.36
C ASP A 25 -5.94 4.10 -8.60
N ASN A 26 -5.52 4.75 -9.69
CA ASN A 26 -6.32 4.86 -10.91
C ASN A 26 -5.47 4.51 -12.13
N ASP A 27 -5.15 3.22 -12.27
CA ASP A 27 -4.80 2.65 -13.57
C ASP A 27 -6.08 2.27 -14.32
N ASN A 28 -6.20 2.83 -15.52
CA ASN A 28 -7.19 2.61 -16.59
C ASN A 28 -8.46 3.47 -16.54
N ASP A 29 -8.40 4.67 -17.12
CA ASP A 29 -8.95 4.87 -18.47
C ASP A 29 -8.65 6.27 -19.01
N VAL A 30 -8.23 6.30 -20.27
CA VAL A 30 -8.05 7.48 -21.10
C VAL A 30 -9.40 8.20 -21.28
N LEU A 31 -9.52 9.45 -20.82
CA LEU A 31 -10.48 10.43 -21.37
C LEU A 31 -9.91 11.86 -21.31
N ILE A 32 -9.15 12.18 -22.35
CA ILE A 32 -9.25 13.38 -23.18
C ILE A 32 -10.15 14.51 -22.60
N GLY A 33 -9.50 15.58 -22.13
CA GLY A 33 -9.82 16.98 -22.46
C GLY A 33 -11.21 17.52 -22.19
N ILE A 34 -11.34 18.35 -21.15
CA ILE A 34 -12.16 19.58 -21.20
C ILE A 34 -11.39 20.70 -20.49
N PHE A 35 -10.54 21.40 -21.23
CA PHE A 35 -10.14 22.76 -20.85
C PHE A 35 -11.28 23.71 -21.26
N PRO A 36 -11.73 24.63 -20.39
CA PRO A 36 -12.71 25.63 -20.79
C PRO A 36 -12.10 26.54 -21.86
N SER A 37 -12.76 26.60 -23.00
CA SER A 37 -12.39 27.43 -24.15
C SER A 37 -12.50 28.91 -23.79
N PRO A 38 -11.41 29.71 -23.83
CA PRO A 38 -11.54 31.15 -24.01
C PRO A 38 -11.76 31.42 -25.50
N ALA A 39 -12.89 32.02 -25.84
CA ALA A 39 -13.16 32.55 -27.16
C ALA A 39 -12.06 33.56 -27.53
N ILE A 40 -11.19 33.20 -28.47
CA ILE A 40 -10.29 34.13 -29.14
C ILE A 40 -10.88 34.38 -30.52
N GLU A 41 -11.27 35.63 -30.74
CA GLU A 41 -11.68 36.21 -32.02
C GLU A 41 -10.69 35.89 -33.13
N SER A 42 -11.23 35.55 -34.29
CA SER A 42 -10.54 35.39 -35.55
C SER A 42 -9.85 36.68 -35.98
N ASP A 43 -8.55 36.61 -36.26
CA ASP A 43 -7.99 37.00 -37.56
C ASP A 43 -6.49 36.68 -37.65
N ASP A 44 -6.07 36.14 -38.80
CA ASP A 44 -4.70 35.96 -39.28
C ASP A 44 -3.73 35.03 -38.51
N TRP A 45 -4.09 33.75 -38.36
CA TRP A 45 -3.09 32.71 -38.10
C TRP A 45 -3.05 31.64 -39.19
N GLN A 46 -2.02 31.70 -40.04
CA GLN A 46 -1.62 30.57 -40.87
C GLN A 46 -0.61 29.71 -40.10
N PRO A 47 -0.79 28.38 -40.00
CA PRO A 47 0.20 27.52 -39.37
C PRO A 47 1.52 27.59 -40.15
N PRO A 48 2.68 27.68 -39.46
CA PRO A 48 3.96 27.66 -40.13
C PRO A 48 4.14 26.33 -40.87
N VAL A 49 4.67 26.41 -42.09
CA VAL A 49 5.10 25.25 -42.89
C VAL A 49 6.03 24.40 -42.04
N ASN A 50 5.66 23.13 -41.87
CA ASN A 50 6.34 22.11 -41.06
C ASN A 50 7.87 22.17 -41.25
N PRO A 51 8.65 22.65 -40.26
CA PRO A 51 10.09 22.51 -40.32
C PRO A 51 10.39 21.02 -40.20
N HIS A 52 11.00 20.44 -41.23
CA HIS A 52 11.51 19.08 -41.16
C HIS A 52 12.63 19.07 -40.12
N TYR A 53 12.29 18.74 -38.87
CA TYR A 53 13.27 18.46 -37.84
C TYR A 53 13.97 17.17 -38.24
N PRO A 54 15.30 17.15 -38.44
CA PRO A 54 15.99 15.90 -38.61
C PRO A 54 15.76 15.08 -37.34
N GLU A 55 15.22 13.87 -37.49
CA GLU A 55 15.16 12.88 -36.43
C GLU A 55 16.60 12.65 -35.95
N SER A 56 16.99 13.34 -34.88
CA SER A 56 18.19 12.94 -34.17
C SER A 56 17.81 11.63 -33.49
N ASP A 57 18.27 10.53 -34.10
CA ASP A 57 18.34 9.19 -33.51
C ASP A 57 19.17 9.24 -32.22
N ILE A 58 18.62 9.82 -31.16
CA ILE A 58 19.12 9.64 -29.82
C ILE A 58 18.43 8.39 -29.30
N ALA A 59 18.92 7.23 -29.77
CA ALA A 59 18.72 5.99 -29.07
C ALA A 59 19.36 6.18 -27.69
N ILE A 60 18.55 6.52 -26.68
CA ILE A 60 18.94 6.36 -25.29
C ILE A 60 18.99 4.84 -25.07
N GLU A 61 20.12 4.22 -25.38
CA GLU A 61 20.44 2.92 -24.80
C GLU A 61 20.51 3.14 -23.30
N GLU A 62 19.38 2.91 -22.61
CA GLU A 62 19.37 2.67 -21.18
C GLU A 62 20.27 1.46 -20.96
N LYS A 63 21.55 1.73 -20.68
CA LYS A 63 22.50 0.71 -20.23
C LYS A 63 21.99 0.22 -18.89
N VAL A 64 21.14 -0.81 -18.94
CA VAL A 64 20.71 -1.58 -17.79
C VAL A 64 21.98 -2.05 -17.09
N ASP A 65 22.28 -1.47 -15.93
CA ASP A 65 23.44 -1.82 -15.13
C ASP A 65 23.31 -3.31 -14.75
N PRO A 66 24.17 -4.20 -15.27
CA PRO A 66 24.09 -5.63 -15.02
C PRO A 66 24.37 -5.99 -13.55
N ASN A 67 24.78 -5.03 -12.71
CA ASN A 67 25.02 -5.21 -11.28
C ASN A 67 23.91 -4.63 -10.38
N LYS A 68 22.82 -4.09 -10.93
CA LYS A 68 21.67 -3.67 -10.13
C LYS A 68 21.00 -4.92 -9.54
N ARG A 69 21.39 -5.30 -8.32
CA ARG A 69 20.77 -6.42 -7.59
C ARG A 69 19.32 -6.04 -7.29
N GLU A 70 18.39 -6.58 -8.08
CA GLU A 70 16.98 -6.56 -7.73
C GLU A 70 16.81 -7.33 -6.42
N MET A 71 16.33 -6.63 -5.40
CA MET A 71 16.10 -7.22 -4.09
C MET A 71 14.93 -8.19 -4.20
N SER A 72 15.10 -9.42 -3.68
CA SER A 72 14.01 -10.39 -3.71
C SER A 72 12.81 -9.87 -2.91
N PRO A 73 11.57 -10.25 -3.27
CA PRO A 73 10.37 -9.77 -2.57
C PRO A 73 10.42 -9.98 -1.05
N THR A 74 10.97 -11.10 -0.59
CA THR A 74 11.10 -11.45 0.83
C THR A 74 12.14 -10.58 1.55
N GLU A 75 13.23 -10.18 0.88
CA GLU A 75 14.18 -9.20 1.41
C GLU A 75 13.55 -7.81 1.54
N VAL A 76 12.73 -7.40 0.57
CA VAL A 76 11.99 -6.14 0.65
C VAL A 76 11.01 -6.16 1.82
N ILE A 77 10.26 -7.25 2.01
CA ILE A 77 9.35 -7.44 3.14
C ILE A 77 10.14 -7.37 4.47
N ARG A 78 11.27 -8.06 4.56
CA ARG A 78 12.13 -8.05 5.75
C ARG A 78 12.65 -6.65 6.07
N ALA A 79 13.11 -5.89 5.07
CA ALA A 79 13.56 -4.52 5.25
C ALA A 79 12.43 -3.60 5.76
N LYS A 80 11.23 -3.72 5.18
CA LYS A 80 10.03 -2.99 5.63
C LYS A 80 9.65 -3.37 7.06
N HIS A 81 9.72 -4.66 7.41
CA HIS A 81 9.44 -5.13 8.76
C HIS A 81 10.41 -4.51 9.77
N GLN A 82 11.71 -4.55 9.50
CA GLN A 82 12.72 -3.93 10.36
C GLN A 82 12.54 -2.42 10.50
N ALA A 83 12.15 -1.73 9.43
CA ALA A 83 11.83 -0.31 9.49
C ALA A 83 10.61 -0.02 10.39
N ALA A 84 9.55 -0.84 10.27
CA ALA A 84 8.36 -0.71 11.12
C ALA A 84 8.67 -0.95 12.60
N LEU A 85 9.51 -1.93 12.93
CA LEU A 85 9.94 -2.23 14.31
C LEU A 85 10.66 -1.04 14.98
N ARG A 86 11.35 -0.21 14.20
CA ARG A 86 12.08 0.97 14.70
C ARG A 86 11.20 2.18 15.01
N ILE A 87 9.91 2.14 14.68
CA ILE A 87 8.97 3.23 14.98
C ILE A 87 8.83 3.36 16.51
N PRO A 88 9.16 4.53 17.12
CA PRO A 88 9.14 4.64 18.58
C PRO A 88 7.74 4.57 19.19
N SER A 89 6.76 5.22 18.55
CA SER A 89 5.36 5.22 19.00
C SER A 89 4.76 3.81 18.85
N THR A 90 4.34 3.22 19.96
CA THR A 90 3.71 1.88 19.96
C THR A 90 2.44 1.82 19.11
N VAL A 91 1.64 2.89 19.11
CA VAL A 91 0.41 2.98 18.29
C VAL A 91 0.77 3.01 16.80
N SER A 92 1.72 3.86 16.43
CA SER A 92 2.18 3.97 15.03
C SER A 92 2.86 2.70 14.56
N ARG A 93 3.70 2.09 15.41
CA ARG A 93 4.36 0.80 15.14
C ARG A 93 3.35 -0.32 14.91
N SER A 94 2.35 -0.43 15.80
CA SER A 94 1.29 -1.43 15.65
C SER A 94 0.50 -1.26 14.36
N SER A 95 0.17 -0.01 14.00
CA SER A 95 -0.52 0.30 12.74
C SER A 95 0.33 -0.05 11.52
N ALA A 96 1.61 0.30 11.52
CA ALA A 96 2.52 0.00 10.41
C ALA A 96 2.73 -1.52 10.22
N LEU A 97 2.95 -2.25 11.32
CA LEU A 97 3.10 -3.70 11.29
C LEU A 97 1.81 -4.40 10.85
N LYS A 98 0.64 -3.95 11.32
CA LYS A 98 -0.65 -4.45 10.84
C LYS A 98 -0.78 -4.30 9.33
N GLN A 99 -0.60 -3.08 8.81
CA GLN A 99 -0.73 -2.81 7.37
C GLN A 99 0.27 -3.63 6.54
N LEU A 100 1.50 -3.78 7.05
CA LEU A 100 2.51 -4.60 6.39
C LEU A 100 2.11 -6.08 6.40
N SER A 101 1.63 -6.62 7.52
CA SER A 101 1.14 -8.00 7.62
C SER A 101 0.01 -8.26 6.63
N GLU A 102 -1.01 -7.40 6.58
CA GLU A 102 -2.15 -7.54 5.65
C GLU A 102 -1.70 -7.50 4.19
N LYS A 103 -0.88 -6.51 3.79
CA LYS A 103 -0.32 -6.44 2.42
C LYS A 103 0.56 -7.65 2.08
N THR A 104 1.32 -8.15 3.04
CA THR A 104 2.18 -9.33 2.84
C THR A 104 1.33 -10.59 2.64
N ALA A 105 0.20 -10.70 3.34
CA ALA A 105 -0.78 -11.77 3.13
C ALA A 105 -1.45 -11.69 1.76
N ASP A 106 -1.81 -10.49 1.30
CA ASP A 106 -2.42 -10.28 -0.02
C ASP A 106 -1.51 -10.69 -1.17
N LEU A 107 -0.20 -10.62 -0.95
CA LEU A 107 0.82 -11.10 -1.89
C LEU A 107 1.10 -12.61 -1.79
N GLY A 108 0.43 -13.33 -0.89
CA GLY A 108 0.60 -14.77 -0.68
C GLY A 108 1.81 -15.18 0.19
N TYR A 109 2.55 -14.22 0.75
CA TYR A 109 3.67 -14.48 1.66
C TYR A 109 3.16 -14.74 3.09
N PHE A 110 2.40 -15.81 3.25
CA PHE A 110 1.64 -16.06 4.50
C PHE A 110 2.53 -16.26 5.72
N LYS A 111 3.69 -16.90 5.56
CA LYS A 111 4.62 -17.12 6.67
C LYS A 111 5.23 -15.80 7.16
N GLU A 112 5.69 -14.95 6.25
CA GLU A 112 6.22 -13.64 6.57
C GLU A 112 5.14 -12.74 7.19
N SER A 113 3.92 -12.78 6.63
CA SER A 113 2.78 -12.07 7.18
C SER A 113 2.45 -12.49 8.61
N TYR A 114 2.53 -13.81 8.89
CA TYR A 114 2.32 -14.37 10.22
C TYR A 114 3.37 -13.88 11.22
N GLU A 115 4.65 -13.95 10.86
CA GLU A 115 5.75 -13.43 11.68
C GLU A 115 5.56 -11.95 12.02
N ILE A 116 5.24 -11.12 11.01
CA ILE A 116 4.96 -9.69 11.22
C ILE A 116 3.74 -9.48 12.12
N GLY A 117 2.70 -10.30 11.96
CA GLY A 117 1.49 -10.25 12.78
C GLY A 117 1.75 -10.54 14.26
N LEU A 118 2.66 -11.46 14.56
CA LEU A 118 3.06 -11.79 15.94
C LEU A 118 3.83 -10.64 16.62
N ASP A 119 4.56 -9.83 15.87
CA ASP A 119 5.35 -8.71 16.41
C ASP A 119 4.52 -7.45 16.69
N ILE A 120 3.22 -7.43 16.36
CA ILE A 120 2.33 -6.29 16.62
C ILE A 120 2.10 -6.11 18.13
N PRO A 121 2.50 -4.98 18.74
CA PRO A 121 2.38 -4.81 20.20
C PRO A 121 0.95 -4.59 20.69
N SER A 122 0.11 -3.91 19.92
CA SER A 122 -1.30 -3.66 20.29
C SER A 122 -2.11 -4.94 20.10
N THR A 123 -2.67 -5.48 21.17
CA THR A 123 -3.51 -6.69 21.13
C THR A 123 -4.70 -6.58 20.18
N VAL A 124 -5.31 -5.40 20.06
CA VAL A 124 -6.40 -5.11 19.12
C VAL A 124 -5.89 -5.18 17.68
N SER A 125 -4.76 -4.53 17.39
CA SER A 125 -4.17 -4.52 16.05
C SER A 125 -3.66 -5.91 15.64
N GLN A 126 -3.03 -6.61 16.57
CA GLN A 126 -2.55 -7.99 16.40
C GLN A 126 -3.72 -8.93 16.11
N SER A 127 -4.77 -8.87 16.92
CA SER A 127 -5.96 -9.71 16.72
C SER A 127 -6.61 -9.46 15.36
N SER A 128 -6.67 -8.19 14.94
CA SER A 128 -7.18 -7.81 13.62
C SER A 128 -6.33 -8.37 12.49
N ALA A 129 -5.00 -8.24 12.56
CA ALA A 129 -4.08 -8.71 11.52
C ALA A 129 -4.09 -10.25 11.41
N LEU A 130 -4.00 -10.95 12.54
CA LEU A 130 -4.02 -12.41 12.56
C LEU A 130 -5.37 -12.98 12.12
N LYS A 131 -6.49 -12.33 12.46
CA LYS A 131 -7.81 -12.70 11.90
C LYS A 131 -7.78 -12.58 10.37
N TYR A 132 -7.37 -11.42 9.85
CA TYR A 132 -7.32 -11.17 8.41
C TYR A 132 -6.49 -12.24 7.69
N LEU A 133 -5.27 -12.48 8.20
CA LEU A 133 -4.38 -13.49 7.68
C LEU A 133 -5.00 -14.89 7.71
N SER A 134 -5.56 -15.31 8.84
CA SER A 134 -6.16 -16.66 8.94
C SER A 134 -7.27 -16.89 7.91
N VAL A 135 -8.11 -15.88 7.65
CA VAL A 135 -9.17 -15.98 6.66
C VAL A 135 -8.58 -15.98 5.24
N LYS A 136 -7.54 -15.20 4.97
CA LYS A 136 -6.83 -15.21 3.68
C LYS A 136 -6.16 -16.56 3.40
N VAL A 137 -5.47 -17.13 4.38
CA VAL A 137 -4.85 -18.46 4.26
C VAL A 137 -5.90 -19.53 3.99
N ALA A 138 -7.03 -19.50 4.71
CA ALA A 138 -8.10 -20.46 4.48
C ALA A 138 -8.69 -20.36 3.06
N ASN A 139 -8.93 -19.14 2.57
CA ASN A 139 -9.38 -18.92 1.19
C ASN A 139 -8.36 -19.37 0.13
N SER A 140 -7.08 -19.51 0.49
CA SER A 140 -6.04 -20.05 -0.40
C SER A 140 -6.00 -21.59 -0.42
N GLY A 141 -6.75 -22.25 0.48
CA GLY A 141 -6.86 -23.71 0.57
C GLY A 141 -6.10 -24.35 1.74
N ASP A 142 -5.25 -23.60 2.46
CA ASP A 142 -4.50 -24.13 3.60
C ASP A 142 -5.28 -23.97 4.92
N ILE A 143 -6.27 -24.83 5.12
CA ILE A 143 -7.17 -24.76 6.28
C ILE A 143 -6.44 -25.03 7.60
N GLU A 144 -5.44 -25.93 7.61
CA GLU A 144 -4.71 -26.28 8.82
C GLU A 144 -3.88 -25.10 9.33
N PHE A 145 -3.13 -24.44 8.44
CA PHE A 145 -2.36 -23.26 8.83
C PHE A 145 -3.28 -22.09 9.22
N ALA A 146 -4.41 -21.91 8.53
CA ALA A 146 -5.41 -20.91 8.93
C ALA A 146 -5.90 -21.11 10.37
N ILE A 147 -6.20 -22.36 10.77
CA ILE A 147 -6.62 -22.70 12.13
C ILE A 147 -5.50 -22.44 13.14
N GLU A 148 -4.25 -22.74 12.81
CA GLU A 148 -3.09 -22.43 13.66
C GLU A 148 -3.00 -20.92 13.94
N ILE A 149 -3.08 -20.10 12.88
CA ILE A 149 -3.03 -18.64 12.99
C ILE A 149 -4.21 -18.12 13.81
N ALA A 150 -5.43 -18.60 13.53
CA ALA A 150 -6.62 -18.22 14.28
C ALA A 150 -6.49 -18.55 15.77
N ASN A 151 -5.83 -19.66 16.11
CA ASN A 151 -5.62 -20.05 17.50
C ASN A 151 -4.68 -19.13 18.28
N LYS A 152 -3.84 -18.36 17.57
CA LYS A 152 -2.86 -17.42 18.13
C LYS A 152 -3.42 -16.00 18.29
N ILE A 153 -4.66 -15.76 17.85
CA ILE A 153 -5.36 -14.49 18.05
C ILE A 153 -5.59 -14.26 19.56
N PRO A 154 -5.09 -13.15 20.15
CA PRO A 154 -5.25 -12.87 21.58
C PRO A 154 -6.69 -12.60 22.00
N SER A 155 -7.44 -11.85 21.19
CA SER A 155 -8.84 -11.52 21.48
C SER A 155 -9.73 -12.74 21.26
N SER A 156 -10.40 -13.23 22.30
CA SER A 156 -11.34 -14.35 22.21
C SER A 156 -12.46 -14.09 21.20
N VAL A 157 -13.01 -12.87 21.15
CA VAL A 157 -14.04 -12.48 20.18
C VAL A 157 -13.48 -12.56 18.75
N SER A 158 -12.29 -12.04 18.52
CA SER A 158 -11.66 -12.06 17.19
C SER A 158 -11.33 -13.49 16.76
N LYS A 159 -10.85 -14.32 17.70
CA LYS A 159 -10.57 -15.75 17.50
C LYS A 159 -11.83 -16.52 17.11
N SER A 160 -12.91 -16.37 17.87
CA SER A 160 -14.19 -17.02 17.55
C SER A 160 -14.72 -16.59 16.19
N ASN A 161 -14.60 -15.30 15.85
CA ASN A 161 -15.00 -14.81 14.53
C ASN A 161 -14.15 -15.41 13.40
N ALA A 162 -12.83 -15.47 13.58
CA ALA A 162 -11.91 -16.09 12.61
C ALA A 162 -12.27 -17.56 12.37
N LEU A 163 -12.40 -18.36 13.45
CA LEU A 163 -12.74 -19.77 13.35
C LEU A 163 -14.13 -20.01 12.72
N LYS A 164 -15.11 -19.15 13.03
CA LYS A 164 -16.43 -19.19 12.39
C LYS A 164 -16.33 -18.95 10.88
N GLU A 165 -15.58 -17.94 10.47
CA GLU A 165 -15.37 -17.63 9.05
C GLU A 165 -14.64 -18.78 8.33
N ILE A 166 -13.59 -19.33 8.93
CA ILE A 166 -12.84 -20.48 8.39
C ILE A 166 -13.74 -21.70 8.24
N SER A 167 -14.61 -21.99 9.21
CA SER A 167 -15.52 -23.15 9.14
C SER A 167 -16.57 -23.07 8.02
N GLY A 168 -16.75 -21.88 7.42
CA GLY A 168 -17.67 -21.63 6.32
C GLY A 168 -17.02 -21.59 4.94
N ILE A 169 -15.70 -21.78 4.85
CA ILE A 169 -14.94 -21.90 3.59
C ILE A 169 -14.94 -23.36 3.15
#